data_AF-A0A921V9R2-F1
#
_entry.id   AF-A0A921V9R2-F1
#
_cell.length_a   1.000
_cell.length_b   1.000
_cell.length_c   1.000
_cell.angle_alpha   90.00
_cell.angle_beta   90.00
_cell.angle_gamma   90.00
#
_symmetry.space_group_name_H-M   'P 1'
#
loop_
_entity.id
_entity.type
_entity.pdbx_description
1 polymer ?
#
loop_
_entity_poly.entity_id
_entity_poly.type
_entity_poly.pdbx_seq_one_letter_code
_entity_poly.pdbx_strand_id
1 'polypeptide(L)'
;MRLQFFWKHLWFLLAFSVEQAFLRWKFTQNRAKMKALDTLAKRLVPKASKQVCITYGDWSRRTGIKGHASGPVKGFVEALKRRATVIPMDEYPPRK
;
A
#
# COMPACT_ATOMS: atom_id res chain seq x y z
N MET A 1 28.23 14.28 37.70
CA MET A 1 28.28 13.83 36.28
C MET A 1 27.54 12.51 35.99
N ARG A 2 27.37 11.55 36.92
CA ARG A 2 26.66 10.27 36.65
C ARG A 2 25.14 10.37 36.43
N LEU A 3 24.46 11.30 37.11
CA LEU A 3 22.99 11.40 37.06
C LEU A 3 22.47 11.97 35.72
N GLN A 4 23.17 12.96 35.16
CA GLN A 4 22.85 13.53 33.85
C GLN A 4 23.06 12.52 32.71
N PHE A 5 24.10 11.68 32.82
CA PHE A 5 24.33 10.58 31.89
C PHE A 5 23.18 9.58 31.93
N PHE A 6 22.78 9.15 33.13
CA PHE A 6 21.66 8.22 33.32
C PHE A 6 20.35 8.76 32.72
N TRP A 7 20.03 10.03 32.95
CA TRP A 7 18.82 10.66 32.40
C TRP A 7 18.81 10.74 30.87
N LYS A 8 19.95 11.04 30.24
CA LYS A 8 20.06 11.05 28.78
C LYS A 8 19.82 9.66 28.18
N HIS A 9 20.37 8.62 28.79
CA HIS A 9 20.18 7.24 28.32
C HIS A 9 18.76 6.72 28.59
N LEU A 10 18.15 7.08 29.71
CA LEU A 10 16.77 6.72 30.01
C LEU A 10 15.80 7.35 29.00
N TRP A 11 16.00 8.62 28.65
CA TRP A 11 15.19 9.29 27.63
C TRP A 11 15.33 8.64 26.25
N PHE A 12 16.56 8.27 25.88
CA PHE A 12 16.81 7.53 24.64
C PHE A 12 16.07 6.18 24.62
N LEU A 13 16.13 5.41 25.71
CA LEU A 13 15.44 4.12 25.81
C LEU A 13 13.92 4.27 25.72
N LEU A 14 13.35 5.32 26.33
CA LEU A 14 11.93 5.63 26.23
C LEU A 14 11.52 6.02 24.81
N ALA A 15 12.27 6.93 24.18
CA ALA A 15 12.02 7.33 22.79
C ALA A 15 12.11 6.13 21.83
N PHE A 16 13.14 5.29 22.01
CA PHE A 16 13.34 4.08 21.22
C PHE A 16 12.20 3.05 21.43
N SER A 17 11.70 2.90 22.66
CA SER A 17 10.57 2.00 22.94
C SER A 17 9.29 2.46 22.23
N VAL A 18 9.01 3.78 22.25
CA VAL A 18 7.87 4.37 21.55
C VAL A 18 8.02 4.24 20.03
N GLU A 19 9.22 4.48 19.49
CA GLU A 19 9.50 4.28 18.06
C GLU A 19 9.32 2.81 17.65
N GLN A 20 9.82 1.86 18.44
CA GLN A 20 9.63 0.44 18.16
C GLN A 20 8.15 0.04 18.20
N ALA A 21 7.39 0.54 19.18
CA ALA A 21 5.95 0.30 19.25
C ALA A 21 5.21 0.88 18.04
N PHE A 22 5.58 2.09 17.62
CA PHE A 22 5.06 2.74 16.43
C PHE A 22 5.39 1.97 15.15
N LEU A 23 6.63 1.52 14.98
CA LEU A 23 7.06 0.72 13.83
C LEU A 23 6.32 -0.62 13.79
N ARG A 24 6.17 -1.29 14.93
CA ARG A 24 5.38 -2.53 15.05
C ARG A 24 3.92 -2.30 14.65
N TRP A 25 3.31 -1.21 15.13
CA TRP A 25 1.95 -0.85 14.77
C TRP A 25 1.79 -0.54 13.28
N LYS A 26 2.68 0.26 12.71
CA LYS A 26 2.69 0.55 11.27
C LYS A 26 2.89 -0.72 10.44
N PHE A 27 3.73 -1.64 10.91
CA PHE A 27 3.95 -2.93 10.26
C PHE A 27 2.69 -3.81 10.29
N THR A 28 2.01 -3.93 11.43
CA THR A 28 0.77 -4.73 11.53
C THR A 28 -0.35 -4.12 10.69
N GLN A 29 -0.48 -2.79 10.66
CA GLN A 29 -1.42 -2.09 9.77
C GLN A 29 -1.13 -2.36 8.28
N ASN A 30 0.13 -2.24 7.85
CA ASN A 30 0.52 -2.54 6.47
C ASN A 30 0.26 -4.00 6.11
N ARG A 31 0.54 -4.93 7.03
CA ARG A 31 0.23 -6.36 6.84
C ARG A 31 -1.27 -6.61 6.71
N ALA A 32 -2.10 -5.96 7.52
CA ALA A 32 -3.56 -6.05 7.43
C ALA A 32 -4.08 -5.50 6.10
N LYS A 33 -3.55 -4.35 5.65
CA LYS A 33 -3.86 -3.76 4.34
C LYS A 33 -3.52 -4.72 3.20
N MET A 34 -2.31 -5.28 3.20
CA MET A 34 -1.88 -6.25 2.17
C MET A 34 -2.75 -7.51 2.18
N LYS A 35 -3.13 -8.01 3.36
CA LYS A 35 -4.05 -9.15 3.49
C LYS A 35 -5.41 -8.83 2.87
N ALA A 36 -5.99 -7.66 3.17
CA ALA A 36 -7.26 -7.24 2.58
C ALA A 36 -7.20 -7.18 1.05
N LEU A 37 -6.13 -6.58 0.49
CA LEU A 37 -5.90 -6.53 -0.96
C LEU A 37 -5.76 -7.91 -1.59
N ASP A 38 -5.03 -8.84 -0.97
CA ASP A 38 -4.92 -10.22 -1.43
C ASP A 38 -6.26 -10.95 -1.36
N THR A 39 -7.07 -10.68 -0.35
CA THR A 39 -8.42 -11.27 -0.22
C THR A 39 -9.32 -10.78 -1.35
N LEU A 40 -9.24 -9.50 -1.72
CA LEU A 40 -9.96 -8.94 -2.87
C LEU A 40 -9.45 -9.54 -4.19
N ALA A 41 -8.13 -9.66 -4.37
CA ALA A 41 -7.54 -10.25 -5.57
C ALA A 41 -7.96 -11.72 -5.74
N LYS A 42 -8.06 -12.47 -4.63
CA LYS A 42 -8.62 -13.83 -4.58
C LYS A 42 -10.08 -13.89 -4.97
N ARG A 43 -10.89 -12.90 -4.57
CA ARG A 43 -12.31 -12.85 -4.96
C ARG A 43 -12.50 -12.60 -6.45
N LEU A 44 -11.67 -11.74 -7.04
CA LEU A 44 -11.69 -11.46 -8.48
C LEU A 44 -11.13 -12.62 -9.31
N VAL A 45 -10.02 -13.20 -8.87
CA VAL A 45 -9.33 -14.30 -9.54
C VAL A 45 -9.12 -15.44 -8.53
N PRO A 46 -10.14 -16.29 -8.34
CA PRO A 46 -10.08 -17.39 -7.37
C PRO A 46 -8.92 -18.34 -7.67
N LYS A 47 -8.79 -18.73 -8.94
CA LYS A 47 -7.72 -19.58 -9.46
C LYS A 47 -6.72 -18.73 -10.23
N ALA A 48 -5.47 -18.69 -9.77
CA ALA A 48 -4.42 -17.97 -10.47
C ALA A 48 -4.22 -18.56 -11.87
N SER A 49 -4.35 -17.73 -12.90
CA SER A 49 -4.19 -18.13 -14.29
C SER A 49 -3.70 -16.93 -15.11
N LYS A 50 -2.67 -17.16 -15.93
CA LYS A 50 -2.17 -16.15 -16.87
C LYS A 50 -3.12 -15.93 -18.06
N GLN A 51 -4.09 -16.82 -18.26
CA GLN A 51 -5.14 -16.67 -19.29
C GLN A 51 -6.16 -15.60 -18.90
N VAL A 52 -6.34 -15.34 -17.60
CA VAL A 52 -7.21 -14.27 -17.13
C VAL A 52 -6.45 -12.96 -17.28
N CYS A 53 -6.97 -12.09 -18.16
CA CYS A 53 -6.46 -10.75 -18.36
C CYS A 53 -7.38 -9.74 -17.65
N ILE A 54 -6.80 -8.89 -16.82
CA ILE A 54 -7.51 -7.82 -16.11
C ILE A 54 -6.93 -6.50 -16.56
N THR A 55 -7.79 -5.67 -17.12
CA THR A 55 -7.47 -4.28 -17.44
C THR A 55 -7.90 -3.38 -16.29
N TYR A 56 -7.09 -2.38 -15.94
CA TYR A 56 -7.46 -1.38 -14.95
C TYR A 56 -7.19 0.03 -15.47
N GLY A 57 -8.12 0.94 -15.22
CA GLY A 57 -7.92 2.38 -15.35
C GLY A 57 -7.50 2.93 -14.00
N ASP A 58 -6.32 3.53 -13.91
CA ASP A 58 -5.78 4.04 -12.66
C ASP A 58 -6.18 5.49 -12.37
N TRP A 59 -6.81 6.15 -13.36
CA TRP A 59 -7.21 7.54 -13.37
C TRP A 59 -6.15 8.49 -12.78
N SER A 60 -4.87 8.11 -12.86
CA SER A 60 -3.77 8.79 -12.17
C SER A 60 -3.14 9.86 -13.05
N ARG A 61 -3.32 9.76 -14.38
CA ARG A 61 -2.88 10.75 -15.38
C ARG A 61 -3.81 11.97 -15.44
N ARG A 62 -4.12 12.56 -14.27
CA ARG A 62 -4.92 13.78 -14.12
C ARG A 62 -4.03 15.02 -14.13
N THR A 63 -3.58 15.47 -15.29
CA THR A 63 -3.18 16.87 -15.42
C THR A 63 -4.46 17.73 -15.39
N GLY A 64 -4.89 18.15 -14.20
CA GLY A 64 -5.95 19.17 -14.05
C GLY A 64 -7.07 18.93 -13.03
N ILE A 65 -7.13 17.78 -12.33
CA ILE A 65 -8.21 17.51 -11.36
C ILE A 65 -7.64 17.49 -9.93
N LYS A 66 -7.94 18.54 -9.16
CA LYS A 66 -7.47 18.76 -7.78
C LYS A 66 -8.29 17.98 -6.75
N GLY A 67 -7.64 17.38 -5.74
CA GLY A 67 -8.31 16.88 -4.53
C GLY A 67 -8.60 15.38 -4.43
N HIS A 68 -8.05 14.53 -5.31
CA HIS A 68 -8.24 13.08 -5.21
C HIS A 68 -7.02 12.38 -4.60
N ALA A 69 -7.26 11.57 -3.57
CA ALA A 69 -6.20 10.81 -2.92
C ALA A 69 -5.62 9.77 -3.88
N SER A 70 -4.28 9.64 -3.92
CA SER A 70 -3.60 8.53 -4.59
C SER A 70 -4.10 7.22 -3.98
N GLY A 71 -5.06 6.57 -4.65
CA GLY A 71 -5.77 5.42 -4.13
C GLY A 71 -4.86 4.19 -3.96
N PRO A 72 -5.31 3.16 -3.23
CA PRO A 72 -4.56 1.91 -3.01
C PRO A 72 -4.38 1.05 -4.28
N VAL A 73 -4.71 1.59 -5.46
CA VAL A 73 -4.70 0.94 -6.76
C VAL A 73 -3.35 0.28 -7.03
N LYS A 74 -2.23 0.93 -6.70
CA LYS A 74 -0.89 0.33 -6.87
C LYS A 74 -0.73 -1.00 -6.13
N GLY A 75 -1.10 -1.05 -4.86
CA GLY A 75 -0.98 -2.27 -4.05
C GLY A 75 -1.95 -3.36 -4.51
N PHE A 76 -3.12 -2.96 -5.01
CA PHE A 76 -4.11 -3.91 -5.52
C PHE A 76 -3.69 -4.52 -6.87
N VAL A 77 -3.18 -3.69 -7.78
CA VAL A 77 -2.61 -4.11 -9.06
C VAL A 77 -1.47 -5.10 -8.82
N GLU A 78 -0.62 -4.85 -7.82
CA GLU A 78 0.47 -5.75 -7.48
C GLU A 78 -0.03 -7.10 -6.94
N ALA A 79 -1.09 -7.10 -6.12
CA ALA A 79 -1.74 -8.34 -5.69
C ALA A 79 -2.37 -9.10 -6.88
N LEU A 80 -2.98 -8.40 -7.83
CA LEU A 80 -3.58 -9.00 -9.03
C LEU A 80 -2.54 -9.57 -9.99
N LYS A 81 -1.39 -8.90 -10.17
CA LYS A 81 -0.28 -9.38 -11.01
C LYS A 81 0.26 -10.74 -10.55
N ARG A 82 0.12 -11.08 -9.27
CA ARG A 82 0.50 -12.41 -8.74
C ARG A 82 -0.46 -13.52 -9.17
N ARG A 83 -1.66 -13.17 -9.67
CA ARG A 83 -2.74 -14.12 -9.98
C ARG A 83 -3.18 -14.12 -11.43
N ALA A 84 -3.07 -12.98 -12.10
CA ALA A 84 -3.57 -12.76 -13.45
C ALA A 84 -2.63 -11.84 -14.24
N THR A 85 -2.82 -11.81 -15.56
CA THR A 85 -2.16 -10.85 -16.42
C THR A 85 -2.86 -9.50 -16.25
N VAL A 86 -2.15 -8.49 -15.75
CA VAL A 86 -2.73 -7.16 -15.51
C VAL A 86 -2.18 -6.18 -16.52
N ILE A 87 -3.07 -5.59 -17.33
CA ILE A 87 -2.71 -4.64 -18.37
C ILE A 87 -3.21 -3.24 -17.94
N PRO A 88 -2.35 -2.22 -17.91
CA PRO A 88 -2.80 -0.85 -17.73
C PRO A 88 -3.63 -0.45 -18.95
N MET A 89 -4.87 -0.01 -18.72
CA MET A 89 -5.70 0.54 -19.78
C MET A 89 -5.51 2.04 -19.77
N ASP A 90 -4.85 2.59 -20.80
CA ASP A 90 -4.81 4.03 -20.98
C ASP A 90 -6.22 4.52 -21.33
N GLU A 91 -6.72 5.51 -20.59
CA GLU A 91 -8.06 6.06 -20.78
C GLU A 91 -8.17 6.68 -22.17
N TYR A 92 -9.17 6.23 -22.94
CA TYR A 92 -9.51 6.83 -24.22
C TYR A 92 -9.99 8.27 -23.96
N PRO A 93 -9.34 9.31 -24.53
CA PRO A 93 -9.80 10.67 -24.32
C PRO A 93 -11.23 10.81 -24.84
N PRO A 94 -12.17 11.40 -24.09
CA PRO A 94 -13.49 11.69 -24.62
C PRO A 94 -13.34 12.55 -25.88
N ARG A 95 -14.09 12.22 -26.94
CA ARG A 95 -14.10 13.02 -28.17
C ARG A 95 -14.42 14.47 -27.80
N LYS A 96 -13.55 15.39 -28.24
CA LYS A 96 -13.79 16.84 -28.17
C LYS A 96 -15.03 17.22 -28.97
#